data_AF-A0A7W9W848-F1
#
_entry.id   AF-A0A7W9W848-F1
#
_cell.length_a   1.000
_cell.length_b   1.000
_cell.length_c   1.000
_cell.angle_alpha   90.00
_cell.angle_beta   90.00
_cell.angle_gamma   90.00
#
_symmetry.space_group_name_H-M   'P 1'
#
loop_
_entity.id
_entity.type
_entity.pdbx_description
1 polymer ?
#
loop_
_entity_poly.entity_id
_entity_poly.type
_entity_poly.pdbx_seq_one_letter_code
_entity_poly.pdbx_strand_id
1 'polypeptide(L)'
;MNRLFSRSSAPAQTIVVPNNFANTETEYMLGTAPFNNPSRYQQIFDANQFPASPGGILISKIAFRPGFAQESFRRKITSIQFNLSTTKQSLNGLDAAFSRNIGGNEAVVYRGSITFRASVTNRKGAFNYDILVTLEKPFLYNPADGNLLLDIRDFTGDGIAFFVASTVDATTRLVYADTNPTLAQAGRVQPGGMITQFTYTPVTK
;
A
#
# COMPACT_ATOMS: atom_id res chain seq x y z
N MET A 1 10.86 -30.49 -35.65
CA MET A 1 10.84 -30.49 -34.17
C MET A 1 10.59 -29.06 -33.69
N ASN A 2 9.34 -28.69 -33.39
CA ASN A 2 9.03 -27.39 -32.78
C ASN A 2 8.42 -27.64 -31.39
N ARG A 3 9.22 -27.45 -30.33
CA ARG A 3 8.68 -27.31 -28.98
C ARG A 3 8.28 -25.85 -28.79
N LEU A 4 6.98 -25.59 -28.95
CA LEU A 4 6.35 -24.36 -28.47
C LEU A 4 6.43 -24.41 -26.94
N PHE A 5 7.33 -23.62 -26.35
CA PHE A 5 7.30 -23.36 -24.91
C PHE A 5 6.15 -22.38 -24.64
N SER A 6 4.97 -22.88 -24.29
CA SER A 6 3.97 -22.04 -23.63
C SER A 6 4.52 -21.68 -22.25
N ARG A 7 4.92 -20.42 -22.03
CA ARG A 7 5.18 -19.92 -20.69
C ARG A 7 3.84 -19.91 -19.95
N SER A 8 3.60 -20.91 -19.10
CA SER A 8 2.52 -20.85 -18.12
C SER A 8 2.83 -19.68 -17.19
N SER A 9 1.99 -18.64 -17.18
CA SER A 9 2.13 -17.56 -16.20
C SER A 9 1.78 -18.11 -14.83
N ALA A 10 2.67 -17.97 -13.84
CA ALA A 10 2.37 -18.35 -12.48
C ALA A 10 1.05 -17.69 -12.01
N PRO A 11 0.19 -18.41 -11.27
CA PRO A 11 -1.07 -17.84 -10.79
C PRO A 11 -0.79 -16.66 -9.86
N ALA A 12 -1.73 -15.71 -9.82
CA ALA A 12 -1.67 -14.60 -8.88
C ALA A 12 -1.80 -15.11 -7.43
N GLN A 13 -0.98 -14.57 -6.55
CA GLN A 13 -0.91 -14.85 -5.12
C GLN A 13 -1.15 -13.55 -4.35
N THR A 14 -1.47 -13.67 -3.07
CA THR A 14 -1.63 -12.52 -2.17
C THR A 14 -0.70 -12.62 -0.98
N ILE A 15 -0.22 -11.48 -0.49
CA ILE A 15 0.47 -11.38 0.79
C ILE A 15 -0.03 -10.16 1.55
N VAL A 16 -0.20 -10.30 2.87
CA VAL A 16 -0.56 -9.19 3.75
C VAL A 16 0.67 -8.75 4.50
N VAL A 17 0.94 -7.46 4.51
CA VAL A 17 2.10 -6.88 5.16
C VAL A 17 1.61 -5.83 6.16
N PRO A 18 1.80 -6.04 7.47
CA PRO A 18 2.55 -7.14 8.10
C PRO A 18 1.85 -8.51 8.15
N ASN A 19 2.63 -9.59 8.00
CA ASN A 19 2.13 -10.97 7.86
C ASN A 19 1.28 -11.45 9.06
N ASN A 20 1.62 -11.04 10.28
CA ASN A 20 0.90 -11.42 11.51
C ASN A 20 -0.53 -10.82 11.58
N PHE A 21 -0.82 -9.82 10.75
CA PHE A 21 -2.14 -9.20 10.66
C PHE A 21 -2.98 -9.70 9.48
N ALA A 22 -2.55 -10.74 8.76
CA ALA A 22 -3.28 -11.30 7.63
C ALA A 22 -4.76 -11.55 7.95
N ASN A 23 -5.03 -12.22 9.07
CA ASN A 23 -6.37 -12.58 9.54
C ASN A 23 -6.67 -12.09 10.98
N THR A 24 -5.78 -11.28 11.55
CA THR A 24 -5.88 -10.78 12.93
C THR A 24 -6.44 -9.36 12.91
N GLU A 25 -7.57 -9.12 13.57
CA GLU A 25 -8.15 -7.78 13.70
C GLU A 25 -7.31 -6.91 14.65
N THR A 26 -7.35 -5.59 14.44
CA THR A 26 -6.63 -4.61 15.25
C THR A 26 -7.55 -3.51 15.73
N GLU A 27 -7.33 -2.99 16.94
CA GLU A 27 -8.02 -1.79 17.41
C GLU A 27 -7.44 -0.47 16.84
N TYR A 28 -6.40 -0.54 16.01
CA TYR A 28 -5.81 0.65 15.40
C TYR A 28 -6.39 0.93 14.02
N MET A 29 -6.66 2.21 13.73
CA MET A 29 -7.11 2.66 12.41
C MET A 29 -6.54 4.02 12.02
N LEU A 30 -6.48 4.27 10.72
CA LEU A 30 -6.21 5.60 10.16
C LEU A 30 -7.50 6.22 9.66
N GLY A 31 -7.79 7.44 10.11
CA GLY A 31 -9.00 8.20 9.77
C GLY A 31 -8.74 9.59 9.20
N THR A 32 -7.49 9.92 8.84
CA THR A 32 -7.13 11.23 8.26
C THR A 32 -6.37 11.06 6.96
N ALA A 33 -5.07 10.81 7.02
CA ALA A 33 -4.27 10.42 5.87
C ALA A 33 -4.27 8.89 5.72
N PRO A 34 -4.21 8.34 4.49
CA PRO A 34 -4.02 9.09 3.23
C PRO A 34 -5.30 9.48 2.48
N PHE A 35 -6.51 9.11 2.94
CA PHE A 35 -7.70 9.09 2.07
C PHE A 35 -8.82 10.08 2.40
N ASN A 36 -8.70 10.88 3.46
CA ASN A 36 -9.81 11.75 3.91
C ASN A 36 -9.49 13.24 3.76
N ASN A 37 -8.21 13.61 3.71
CA ASN A 37 -7.74 14.98 3.47
C ASN A 37 -6.71 14.97 2.35
N PRO A 38 -6.51 16.10 1.64
CA PRO A 38 -5.39 16.17 0.73
C PRO A 38 -4.11 15.92 1.57
N SER A 39 -3.32 14.95 1.13
CA SER A 39 -2.23 14.44 1.94
C SER A 39 -1.23 13.69 1.10
N ARG A 40 0.00 13.63 1.61
CA ARG A 40 1.05 12.76 1.13
C ARG A 40 1.43 11.79 2.24
N TYR A 41 1.46 10.52 1.89
CA TYR A 41 1.70 9.42 2.81
C TYR A 41 2.75 8.49 2.22
N GLN A 42 3.80 8.21 2.98
CA GLN A 42 4.77 7.17 2.66
C GLN A 42 4.72 6.08 3.72
N GLN A 43 4.87 4.83 3.31
CA GLN A 43 5.02 3.69 4.22
C GLN A 43 6.05 2.71 3.68
N ILE A 44 6.92 2.24 4.58
CA ILE A 44 7.90 1.19 4.30
C ILE A 44 7.35 -0.16 4.71
N PHE A 45 7.53 -1.15 3.84
CA PHE A 45 7.24 -2.55 4.07
C PHE A 45 8.54 -3.34 4.06
N ASP A 46 8.82 -4.06 5.16
CA ASP A 46 10.05 -4.82 5.32
C ASP A 46 10.15 -5.94 4.27
N ALA A 47 11.27 -6.00 3.56
CA ALA A 47 11.56 -7.02 2.56
C ALA A 47 11.42 -8.45 3.09
N ASN A 48 11.73 -8.68 4.38
CA ASN A 48 11.63 -9.99 5.01
C ASN A 48 10.18 -10.49 5.16
N GLN A 49 9.20 -9.61 4.98
CA GLN A 49 7.79 -9.99 4.99
C GLN A 49 7.32 -10.49 3.62
N PHE A 50 8.12 -10.36 2.57
CA PHE A 50 7.81 -10.82 1.22
C PHE A 50 8.46 -12.18 0.92
N PRO A 51 7.89 -12.98 0.00
CA PRO A 51 8.50 -14.24 -0.40
C PRO A 51 9.83 -14.00 -1.10
N ALA A 52 10.81 -14.85 -0.82
CA ALA A 52 12.02 -14.92 -1.64
C ALA A 52 11.65 -15.37 -3.05
N SER A 53 11.97 -14.56 -4.06
CA SER A 53 11.74 -14.87 -5.47
C SER A 53 12.96 -14.45 -6.29
N PRO A 54 13.69 -15.38 -6.95
CA PRO A 54 14.93 -15.06 -7.66
C PRO A 54 14.79 -14.03 -8.79
N GLY A 55 13.60 -13.90 -9.39
CA GLY A 55 13.27 -12.88 -10.38
C GLY A 55 12.42 -11.72 -9.84
N GLY A 56 12.16 -11.70 -8.53
CA GLY A 56 11.20 -10.79 -7.89
C GLY A 56 9.74 -11.22 -8.05
N ILE A 57 8.84 -10.32 -7.69
CA ILE A 57 7.39 -10.45 -7.78
C ILE A 57 6.83 -9.28 -8.58
N LEU A 58 5.85 -9.55 -9.43
CA LEU A 58 5.14 -8.51 -10.18
C LEU A 58 3.85 -8.17 -9.44
N ILE A 59 3.85 -7.05 -8.72
CA ILE A 59 2.69 -6.55 -7.96
C ILE A 59 1.68 -5.94 -8.93
N SER A 60 0.42 -6.34 -8.83
CA SER A 60 -0.66 -5.90 -9.73
C SER A 60 -1.84 -5.25 -9.00
N LYS A 61 -1.99 -5.49 -7.69
CA LYS A 61 -3.03 -4.86 -6.87
C LYS A 61 -2.50 -4.54 -5.48
N ILE A 62 -3.01 -3.45 -4.93
CA ILE A 62 -2.89 -3.08 -3.52
C ILE A 62 -4.30 -3.11 -2.96
N ALA A 63 -4.47 -3.65 -1.76
CA ALA A 63 -5.75 -3.68 -1.08
C ALA A 63 -5.60 -3.38 0.39
N PHE A 64 -6.57 -2.68 0.95
CA PHE A 64 -6.68 -2.41 2.38
C PHE A 64 -7.98 -2.99 2.91
N ARG A 65 -8.06 -3.20 4.22
CA ARG A 65 -9.31 -3.56 4.87
C ARG A 65 -9.84 -2.39 5.73
N PRO A 66 -11.16 -2.32 5.94
CA PRO A 66 -11.75 -1.34 6.84
C PRO A 66 -11.18 -1.44 8.26
N GLY A 67 -11.13 -0.31 8.99
CA GLY A 67 -10.80 -0.32 10.41
C GLY A 67 -11.90 -0.95 11.26
N PHE A 68 -11.58 -1.41 12.48
CA PHE A 68 -12.50 -2.21 13.31
C PHE A 68 -13.86 -1.56 13.60
N ALA A 69 -13.91 -0.22 13.67
CA ALA A 69 -15.13 0.55 13.93
C ALA A 69 -15.84 1.02 12.65
N GLN A 70 -15.33 0.65 11.46
CA GLN A 70 -15.86 1.12 10.19
C GLN A 70 -17.22 0.47 9.87
N GLU A 71 -18.11 1.25 9.28
CA GLU A 71 -19.35 0.74 8.66
C GLU A 71 -19.17 0.58 7.15
N SER A 72 -20.05 -0.20 6.52
CA SER A 72 -20.06 -0.32 5.06
C SER A 72 -20.09 1.06 4.40
N PHE A 73 -19.26 1.26 3.39
CA PHE A 73 -19.13 2.56 2.74
C PHE A 73 -18.91 2.44 1.23
N ARG A 74 -19.18 3.55 0.55
CA ARG A 74 -18.79 3.79 -0.84
C ARG A 74 -18.36 5.25 -0.97
N ARG A 75 -17.10 5.48 -1.34
CA ARG A 75 -16.50 6.82 -1.44
C ARG A 75 -15.73 6.96 -2.74
N LYS A 76 -15.80 8.14 -3.34
CA LYS A 76 -15.08 8.46 -4.58
C LYS A 76 -14.05 9.52 -4.28
N ILE A 77 -12.78 9.17 -4.49
CA ILE A 77 -11.67 10.12 -4.50
C ILE A 77 -11.49 10.53 -5.97
N THR A 78 -11.55 11.83 -6.28
CA THR A 78 -11.58 12.32 -7.66
C THR A 78 -10.20 12.45 -8.27
N SER A 79 -9.18 12.61 -7.44
CA SER A 79 -7.78 12.68 -7.84
C SER A 79 -6.89 12.09 -6.75
N ILE A 80 -6.29 10.94 -7.06
CA ILE A 80 -5.30 10.26 -6.22
C ILE A 80 -4.19 9.67 -7.09
N GLN A 81 -2.99 9.55 -6.52
CA GLN A 81 -1.86 8.89 -7.16
C GLN A 81 -1.19 7.94 -6.18
N PHE A 82 -0.82 6.76 -6.69
CA PHE A 82 -0.03 5.76 -5.98
C PHE A 82 1.29 5.56 -6.72
N ASN A 83 2.38 5.59 -5.97
CA ASN A 83 3.71 5.23 -6.43
C ASN A 83 4.26 4.07 -5.63
N LEU A 84 5.06 3.23 -6.29
CA LEU A 84 5.88 2.21 -5.66
C LEU A 84 7.36 2.45 -6.02
N SER A 85 8.24 2.18 -5.08
CA SER A 85 9.70 2.14 -5.31
C SER A 85 10.37 1.16 -4.34
N THR A 86 11.61 0.78 -4.63
CA THR A 86 12.45 -0.02 -3.74
C THR A 86 13.41 0.90 -2.98
N THR A 87 13.28 0.95 -1.66
CA THR A 87 14.08 1.85 -0.82
C THR A 87 15.19 1.10 -0.07
N LYS A 88 16.29 1.81 0.19
CA LYS A 88 17.37 1.37 1.08
C LYS A 88 17.16 1.82 2.52
N GLN A 89 16.14 2.63 2.80
CA GLN A 89 15.79 3.01 4.16
C GLN A 89 15.36 1.77 4.97
N SER A 90 15.83 1.69 6.21
CA SER A 90 15.39 0.65 7.15
C SER A 90 13.96 0.95 7.61
N LEU A 91 13.30 -0.04 8.24
CA LEU A 91 11.92 0.11 8.70
C LEU A 91 11.74 1.35 9.59
N ASN A 92 12.63 1.54 10.57
CA ASN A 92 12.61 2.69 11.47
C ASN A 92 13.47 3.88 10.96
N GLY A 93 13.88 3.85 9.69
CA GLY A 93 14.84 4.78 9.09
C GLY A 93 14.23 5.79 8.11
N LEU A 94 12.90 5.94 8.07
CA LEU A 94 12.27 6.95 7.22
C LEU A 94 12.83 8.35 7.53
N ASP A 95 13.34 9.02 6.51
CA ASP A 95 13.72 10.43 6.59
C ASP A 95 12.45 11.29 6.53
N ALA A 96 12.42 12.39 7.29
CA ALA A 96 11.31 13.33 7.26
C ALA A 96 11.09 13.93 5.85
N ALA A 97 12.13 14.04 5.04
CA ALA A 97 12.05 14.48 3.64
C ALA A 97 11.61 13.32 2.74
N PHE A 98 10.42 13.44 2.14
CA PHE A 98 9.83 12.37 1.30
C PHE A 98 10.73 11.92 0.16
N SER A 99 11.51 12.84 -0.43
CA SER A 99 12.40 12.54 -1.57
C SER A 99 13.57 11.64 -1.19
N ARG A 100 14.01 11.64 0.07
CA ARG A 100 15.14 10.82 0.56
C ARG A 100 14.76 9.37 0.85
N ASN A 101 13.47 9.05 0.80
CA ASN A 101 12.97 7.69 1.00
C ASN A 101 12.77 6.94 -0.31
N ILE A 102 12.65 7.65 -1.44
CA ILE A 102 12.26 7.09 -2.74
C ILE A 102 13.44 6.38 -3.40
N GLY A 103 13.17 5.20 -3.93
CA GLY A 103 14.13 4.42 -4.73
C GLY A 103 14.26 4.88 -6.17
N GLY A 104 15.40 4.57 -6.82
CA GLY A 104 15.65 4.93 -8.22
C GLY A 104 14.72 4.26 -9.25
N ASN A 105 13.98 3.22 -8.86
CA ASN A 105 12.98 2.54 -9.68
C ASN A 105 11.54 3.04 -9.43
N GLU A 106 11.36 4.26 -8.90
CA GLU A 106 10.04 4.83 -8.66
C GLU A 106 9.14 4.74 -9.91
N ALA A 107 7.92 4.24 -9.71
CA ALA A 107 6.90 4.21 -10.73
C ALA A 107 5.58 4.74 -10.18
N VAL A 108 4.91 5.57 -10.97
CA VAL A 108 3.46 5.80 -10.81
C VAL A 108 2.76 4.52 -11.25
N VAL A 109 2.06 3.87 -10.31
CA VAL A 109 1.39 2.59 -10.53
C VAL A 109 -0.12 2.73 -10.69
N TYR A 110 -0.68 3.87 -10.25
CA TYR A 110 -2.06 4.27 -10.46
C TYR A 110 -2.18 5.79 -10.37
N ARG A 111 -2.95 6.43 -11.25
CA ARG A 111 -3.31 7.85 -11.12
C ARG A 111 -4.69 8.13 -11.71
N GLY A 112 -5.56 8.73 -10.91
CA GLY A 112 -6.87 9.16 -11.39
C GLY A 112 -7.93 9.19 -10.30
N SER A 113 -9.18 9.03 -10.70
CA SER A 113 -10.30 8.90 -9.77
C SER A 113 -10.54 7.43 -9.41
N ILE A 114 -10.65 7.15 -8.11
CA ILE A 114 -10.93 5.82 -7.58
C ILE A 114 -12.21 5.82 -6.74
N THR A 115 -12.98 4.73 -6.78
CA THR A 115 -14.11 4.53 -5.86
C THR A 115 -13.80 3.39 -4.91
N PHE A 116 -13.53 3.73 -3.65
CA PHE A 116 -13.39 2.76 -2.58
C PHE A 116 -14.74 2.32 -2.04
N ARG A 117 -14.82 1.05 -1.70
CA ARG A 117 -15.99 0.43 -1.10
C ARG A 117 -15.53 -0.61 -0.10
N ALA A 118 -16.34 -0.84 0.91
CA ALA A 118 -16.20 -2.03 1.73
C ALA A 118 -17.56 -2.46 2.24
N SER A 119 -17.74 -3.78 2.35
CA SER A 119 -18.91 -4.39 2.97
C SER A 119 -18.50 -4.92 4.33
N VAL A 120 -19.01 -4.31 5.40
CA VAL A 120 -18.75 -4.72 6.77
C VAL A 120 -19.90 -5.64 7.21
N THR A 121 -19.83 -6.90 6.81
CA THR A 121 -20.80 -7.95 7.19
C THR A 121 -20.17 -8.96 8.14
N ASN A 122 -20.89 -9.42 9.17
CA ASN A 122 -20.44 -10.42 10.15
C ASN A 122 -19.10 -10.08 10.85
N ARG A 123 -19.17 -9.25 11.90
CA ARG A 123 -18.02 -8.74 12.69
C ARG A 123 -17.30 -9.80 13.55
N LYS A 124 -16.97 -10.97 13.00
CA LYS A 124 -16.16 -12.00 13.66
C LYS A 124 -14.79 -12.07 12.98
N GLY A 125 -13.78 -11.48 13.60
CA GLY A 125 -12.41 -11.43 13.07
C GLY A 125 -12.16 -10.27 12.12
N ALA A 126 -11.02 -10.32 11.43
CA ALA A 126 -10.59 -9.28 10.50
C ALA A 126 -11.54 -9.11 9.31
N PHE A 127 -11.81 -7.86 8.92
CA PHE A 127 -12.54 -7.58 7.67
C PHE A 127 -11.76 -7.95 6.41
N ASN A 128 -12.49 -8.14 5.31
CA ASN A 128 -11.91 -8.41 3.99
C ASN A 128 -11.15 -7.20 3.44
N TYR A 129 -10.17 -7.47 2.59
CA TYR A 129 -9.37 -6.47 1.87
C TYR A 129 -10.13 -5.91 0.65
N ASP A 130 -11.25 -5.23 0.90
CA ASP A 130 -12.19 -4.76 -0.14
C ASP A 130 -11.88 -3.34 -0.65
N ILE A 131 -10.97 -2.61 0.01
CA ILE A 131 -10.53 -1.28 -0.41
C ILE A 131 -9.43 -1.45 -1.46
N LEU A 132 -9.85 -1.66 -2.71
CA LEU A 132 -8.99 -2.12 -3.80
C LEU A 132 -8.39 -0.98 -4.65
N VAL A 133 -7.11 -1.13 -4.98
CA VAL A 133 -6.39 -0.37 -6.01
C VAL A 133 -5.81 -1.36 -7.02
N THR A 134 -6.39 -1.44 -8.21
CA THR A 134 -5.79 -2.20 -9.32
C THR A 134 -4.78 -1.31 -10.01
N LEU A 135 -3.53 -1.78 -10.12
CA LEU A 135 -2.46 -0.99 -10.70
C LEU A 135 -2.62 -0.92 -12.22
N GLU A 136 -2.56 0.29 -12.78
CA GLU A 136 -2.52 0.51 -14.23
C GLU A 136 -1.16 0.07 -14.80
N LYS A 137 -0.11 0.19 -13.98
CA LYS A 137 1.23 -0.30 -14.27
C LYS A 137 1.68 -1.24 -13.15
N PRO A 138 1.68 -2.57 -13.36
CA PRO A 138 2.26 -3.51 -12.42
C PRO A 138 3.71 -3.16 -12.09
N PHE A 139 4.12 -3.43 -10.85
CA PHE A 139 5.43 -3.06 -10.33
C PHE A 139 6.27 -4.29 -10.05
N LEU A 140 7.44 -4.39 -10.69
CA LEU A 140 8.41 -5.43 -10.40
C LEU A 140 9.16 -5.08 -9.11
N TYR A 141 8.93 -5.87 -8.08
CA TYR A 141 9.60 -5.73 -6.79
C TYR A 141 10.44 -6.97 -6.48
N ASN A 142 11.70 -6.78 -6.15
CA ASN A 142 12.57 -7.84 -5.68
C ASN A 142 12.98 -7.54 -4.23
N PRO A 143 12.55 -8.35 -3.25
CA PRO A 143 12.90 -8.14 -1.85
C PRO A 143 14.41 -8.12 -1.57
N ALA A 144 15.22 -8.79 -2.40
CA ALA A 144 16.68 -8.75 -2.28
C ALA A 144 17.28 -7.35 -2.56
N ASP A 145 16.54 -6.48 -3.26
CA ASP A 145 17.01 -5.14 -3.62
C ASP A 145 16.67 -4.08 -2.56
N GLY A 146 15.88 -4.43 -1.53
CA GLY A 146 15.53 -3.54 -0.42
C GLY A 146 14.05 -3.59 -0.06
N ASN A 147 13.64 -2.69 0.84
CA ASN A 147 12.26 -2.60 1.31
C ASN A 147 11.35 -2.00 0.23
N LEU A 148 10.06 -2.37 0.25
CA LEU A 148 9.08 -1.74 -0.63
C LEU A 148 8.60 -0.43 0.01
N LEU A 149 8.58 0.66 -0.76
CA LEU A 149 8.01 1.93 -0.36
C LEU A 149 6.73 2.19 -1.16
N LEU A 150 5.64 2.47 -0.44
CA LEU A 150 4.40 3.01 -0.99
C LEU A 150 4.33 4.51 -0.73
N ASP A 151 4.08 5.31 -1.77
CA ASP A 151 3.83 6.75 -1.67
C ASP A 151 2.44 7.06 -2.27
N ILE A 152 1.54 7.62 -1.45
CA ILE A 152 0.17 7.97 -1.82
C ILE A 152 0.02 9.47 -1.74
N ARG A 153 -0.55 10.07 -2.79
CA ARG A 153 -0.89 11.49 -2.86
C ARG A 153 -2.38 11.60 -3.17
N ASP A 154 -3.17 12.00 -2.18
CA ASP A 154 -4.59 12.35 -2.39
C ASP A 154 -4.71 13.86 -2.57
N PHE A 155 -5.31 14.28 -3.67
CA PHE A 155 -5.50 15.68 -4.04
C PHE A 155 -6.96 16.15 -3.85
N THR A 156 -7.88 15.26 -3.47
CA THR A 156 -9.33 15.53 -3.45
C THR A 156 -9.75 16.23 -2.17
N GLY A 157 -9.42 15.65 -1.01
CA GLY A 157 -9.74 16.22 0.29
C GLY A 157 -11.18 16.63 0.48
N ASP A 158 -12.11 15.68 0.45
CA ASP A 158 -13.53 15.97 0.67
C ASP A 158 -13.94 15.94 2.16
N GLY A 159 -13.00 15.63 3.07
CA GLY A 159 -13.18 15.71 4.52
C GLY A 159 -14.09 14.63 5.11
N ILE A 160 -14.54 13.65 4.31
CA ILE A 160 -15.45 12.61 4.77
C ILE A 160 -14.67 11.34 5.10
N ALA A 161 -14.49 11.10 6.40
CA ALA A 161 -13.65 10.03 6.88
C ALA A 161 -14.24 8.63 6.64
N PHE A 162 -13.42 7.73 6.07
CA PHE A 162 -13.50 6.30 6.37
C PHE A 162 -12.21 5.85 7.05
N PHE A 163 -12.32 4.78 7.81
CA PHE A 163 -11.24 4.21 8.58
C PHE A 163 -10.63 3.01 7.86
N VAL A 164 -9.31 3.00 7.79
CA VAL A 164 -8.51 1.88 7.26
C VAL A 164 -7.80 1.20 8.42
N ALA A 165 -7.81 -0.13 8.46
CA ALA A 165 -7.11 -0.87 9.50
C ALA A 165 -5.61 -0.58 9.47
N SER A 166 -5.03 -0.46 10.65
CA SER A 166 -3.63 -0.11 10.81
C SER A 166 -3.02 -0.87 11.97
N THR A 167 -1.72 -0.73 12.12
CA THR A 167 -0.96 -1.22 13.27
C THR A 167 -0.05 -0.11 13.76
N VAL A 168 0.33 -0.13 15.04
CA VAL A 168 1.39 0.72 15.60
C VAL A 168 2.76 0.04 15.56
N ASP A 169 2.78 -1.28 15.35
CA ASP A 169 3.98 -2.11 15.30
C ASP A 169 4.26 -2.62 13.88
N ALA A 170 5.51 -3.07 13.63
CA ALA A 170 5.94 -3.79 12.43
C ALA A 170 5.95 -3.04 11.08
N THR A 171 5.72 -1.72 11.09
CA THR A 171 5.91 -0.83 9.93
C THR A 171 6.14 0.60 10.42
N THR A 172 6.60 1.49 9.55
CA THR A 172 6.74 2.93 9.83
C THR A 172 6.21 3.71 8.65
N ARG A 173 5.55 4.82 8.96
CA ARG A 173 4.98 5.72 7.97
C ARG A 173 5.53 7.13 8.14
N LEU A 174 5.45 7.89 7.06
CA LEU A 174 5.69 9.32 7.01
C LEU A 174 4.43 9.99 6.47
N VAL A 175 3.87 10.93 7.22
CA VAL A 175 2.60 11.57 6.87
C VAL A 175 2.75 13.09 6.82
N TYR A 176 2.19 13.68 5.78
CA TYR A 176 1.98 15.12 5.67
C TYR A 176 0.54 15.36 5.19
N ALA A 177 -0.21 16.18 5.92
CA ALA A 177 -1.58 16.56 5.57
C ALA A 177 -1.64 18.09 5.45
N ASP A 178 -2.00 18.56 4.26
CA ASP A 178 -2.17 19.97 3.88
C ASP A 178 -3.00 20.03 2.58
N THR A 179 -3.50 21.20 2.23
CA THR A 179 -4.28 21.50 1.02
C THR A 179 -3.60 21.11 -0.30
N ASN A 180 -2.27 20.98 -0.35
CA ASN A 180 -1.57 20.58 -1.57
C ASN A 180 -0.44 19.56 -1.33
N PRO A 181 -0.68 18.25 -1.58
CA PRO A 181 0.32 17.21 -1.37
C PRO A 181 1.49 17.25 -2.36
N THR A 182 1.41 18.00 -3.47
CA THR A 182 2.55 18.16 -4.40
C THR A 182 3.67 19.01 -3.82
N LEU A 183 3.35 19.93 -2.91
CA LEU A 183 4.32 20.80 -2.24
C LEU A 183 4.93 20.16 -0.99
N ALA A 184 4.46 18.96 -0.62
CA ALA A 184 4.93 18.22 0.55
C ALA A 184 6.40 17.78 0.37
N GLN A 185 7.33 18.59 0.86
CA GLN A 185 8.76 18.28 0.90
C GLN A 185 9.12 17.41 2.10
N ALA A 186 8.47 17.63 3.24
CA ALA A 186 8.71 16.91 4.48
C ALA A 186 7.40 16.54 5.21
N GLY A 187 7.45 15.51 6.05
CA GLY A 187 6.33 15.05 6.86
C GLY A 187 6.74 14.68 8.28
N ARG A 188 5.79 14.12 9.04
CA ARG A 188 6.03 13.57 10.38
C ARG A 188 6.19 12.07 10.30
N VAL A 189 7.36 11.56 10.68
CA VAL A 189 7.61 10.12 10.84
C VAL A 189 6.80 9.64 12.04
N GLN A 190 6.06 8.56 11.86
CA GLN A 190 5.21 7.95 12.88
C GLN A 190 5.40 6.44 12.86
N PRO A 191 5.43 5.78 14.04
CA PRO A 191 5.37 4.33 14.09
C PRO A 191 4.04 3.84 13.51
N GLY A 192 4.06 2.64 12.95
CA GLY A 192 2.89 2.01 12.41
C GLY A 192 2.49 2.46 11.01
N GLY A 193 1.36 1.98 10.52
CA GLY A 193 0.93 2.13 9.14
C GLY A 193 -0.25 1.25 8.78
N MET A 194 -0.72 1.36 7.54
CA MET A 194 -1.85 0.57 7.05
C MET A 194 -1.45 -0.90 6.90
N ILE A 195 -2.34 -1.80 7.31
CA ILE A 195 -2.22 -3.22 7.00
C ILE A 195 -2.60 -3.38 5.53
N THR A 196 -1.66 -3.85 4.72
CA THR A 196 -1.75 -3.77 3.26
C THR A 196 -1.62 -5.15 2.64
N GLN A 197 -2.57 -5.53 1.80
CA GLN A 197 -2.48 -6.73 0.98
C GLN A 197 -1.94 -6.37 -0.41
N PHE A 198 -0.97 -7.12 -0.89
CA PHE A 198 -0.47 -7.06 -2.25
C PHE A 198 -0.90 -8.31 -3.01
N THR A 199 -1.46 -8.13 -4.21
CA THR A 199 -1.63 -9.22 -5.18
C THR A 199 -0.46 -9.21 -6.14
N TYR A 200 0.22 -10.34 -6.32
CA TYR A 200 1.42 -10.45 -7.15
C TYR A 200 1.50 -11.78 -7.89
N THR A 201 2.33 -11.84 -8.94
CA THR A 201 2.77 -13.10 -9.56
C THR A 201 4.28 -13.27 -9.37
N PRO A 202 4.77 -14.44 -8.94
CA PRO A 202 6.21 -14.71 -8.94
C PRO A 202 6.79 -14.59 -10.35
N VAL A 203 7.97 -13.98 -10.47
CA VAL A 203 8.71 -13.91 -11.73
C VAL A 203 9.80 -14.97 -11.72
N THR A 204 9.72 -15.93 -12.63
CA THR A 204 10.77 -16.91 -12.87
C THR A 204 11.92 -16.26 -13.62
N LYS A 205 13.16 -16.57 -13.24
CA LYS A 205 14.34 -16.25 -14.06
C LYS A 205 14.37 -17.05 -15.35
#